data_AF-A0A2S9G448-F1
#
_entry.id   AF-A0A2S9G448-F1
#
_cell.length_a   1.000
_cell.length_b   1.000
_cell.length_c   1.000
_cell.angle_alpha   90.00
_cell.angle_beta   90.00
_cell.angle_gamma   90.00
#
_symmetry.space_group_name_H-M   'P 1'
#
loop_
_entity.id
_entity.type
_entity.pdbx_description
1 polymer ?
#
loop_
_entity_poly.entity_id
_entity_poly.type
_entity_poly.pdbx_seq_one_letter_code
_entity_poly.pdbx_strand_id
1 'polypeptide(L)'
;VLAGYVAGSHPEMMERVQRDRLLAGPILGPFEAWLILRSLGTLGLRFERQCQNAAAVALMLRSHPAVKAVRYPGLPEDPSHEIAA
;
A
#
# COMPACT_ATOMS: atom_id res chain seq x y z
N VAL A 1 6.19 10.56 7.72
CA VAL A 1 7.47 10.03 7.23
C VAL A 1 7.31 9.71 5.76
N LEU A 2 8.23 10.16 4.91
CA LEU A 2 8.28 9.78 3.50
C LEU A 2 9.35 8.70 3.35
N ALA A 3 9.02 7.58 2.74
CA ALA A 3 9.94 6.47 2.55
C ALA A 3 9.53 5.61 1.35
N GLY A 4 10.51 4.93 0.77
CA GLY A 4 10.31 3.85 -0.21
C GLY A 4 10.90 2.55 0.32
N TYR A 5 10.39 1.42 -0.17
CA TYR A 5 10.97 0.11 0.10
C TYR A 5 11.07 -0.68 -1.20
N VAL A 6 12.02 -1.61 -1.25
CA VAL A 6 12.17 -2.61 -2.30
C VAL A 6 12.24 -3.97 -1.63
N ALA A 7 11.42 -4.90 -2.08
CA ALA A 7 11.44 -6.30 -1.66
C ALA A 7 11.50 -7.18 -2.91
N GLY A 8 12.29 -8.25 -2.85
CA GLY A 8 12.47 -9.15 -3.98
C GLY A 8 13.07 -10.48 -3.54
N SER A 9 12.74 -11.53 -4.28
CA SER A 9 13.19 -12.91 -4.02
C SER A 9 14.44 -13.32 -4.82
N HIS A 10 14.91 -12.48 -5.74
CA HIS A 10 16.03 -12.79 -6.64
C HIS A 10 17.32 -12.14 -6.10
N PRO A 11 18.27 -12.91 -5.57
CA PRO A 11 19.46 -12.37 -4.91
C PRO A 11 20.28 -11.45 -5.83
N GLU A 12 20.50 -11.85 -7.08
CA GLU A 12 21.28 -11.06 -8.05
C GLU A 12 20.65 -9.68 -8.32
N MET A 13 19.31 -9.60 -8.37
CA MET A 13 18.63 -8.32 -8.51
C MET A 13 18.76 -7.48 -7.24
N MET A 14 18.63 -8.11 -6.07
CA MET A 14 18.77 -7.42 -4.78
C MET A 14 20.19 -6.89 -4.56
N GLU A 15 21.23 -7.60 -5.00
CA GLU A 15 22.62 -7.12 -4.98
C GLU A 15 22.80 -5.87 -5.85
N ARG A 16 22.21 -5.87 -7.05
CA ARG A 16 22.22 -4.69 -7.93
C ARG A 16 21.54 -3.48 -7.29
N VAL A 17 20.38 -3.69 -6.66
CA VAL A 17 19.66 -2.63 -5.92
C VAL A 17 20.49 -2.12 -4.74
N GLN A 18 21.13 -3.01 -3.97
CA GLN A 18 21.99 -2.62 -2.85
C GLN A 18 23.20 -1.82 -3.30
N ARG A 19 23.84 -2.23 -4.41
CA ARG A 19 24.97 -1.52 -5.00
C ARG A 19 24.56 -0.12 -5.46
N ASP A 20 23.44 0.01 -6.14
CA ASP A 20 22.92 1.31 -6.56
C ASP A 20 22.61 2.21 -5.35
N ARG A 21 21.90 1.68 -4.34
CA ARG A 21 21.62 2.39 -3.08
C ARG A 21 22.90 2.88 -2.40
N LEU A 22 23.97 2.07 -2.41
CA LEU A 22 25.26 2.42 -1.81
C LEU A 22 25.95 3.56 -2.57
N LEU A 23 25.90 3.54 -3.90
CA LEU A 23 26.62 4.50 -4.75
C LEU A 23 25.85 5.81 -4.96
N ALA A 24 24.53 5.75 -5.13
CA ALA A 24 23.69 6.92 -5.38
C ALA A 24 23.26 7.66 -4.09
N GLY A 25 23.32 6.98 -2.95
CA GLY A 25 22.99 7.56 -1.64
C GLY A 25 21.51 7.84 -1.31
N PRO A 26 20.47 7.35 -2.02
CA PRO A 26 19.09 7.51 -1.55
C PRO A 26 18.84 6.55 -0.36
N ILE A 27 19.30 6.96 0.82
CA ILE A 27 19.15 6.21 2.06
C ILE A 27 18.19 6.91 3.01
N LEU A 28 17.45 6.12 3.76
CA LEU A 28 16.55 6.64 4.77
C LEU A 28 17.35 7.12 5.99
N GLY A 29 16.98 8.28 6.54
CA GLY A 29 17.53 8.72 7.82
C GLY A 29 17.18 7.74 8.95
N PRO A 30 18.02 7.63 9.99
CA PRO A 30 17.83 6.64 11.06
C PRO A 30 16.54 6.87 11.86
N PHE A 31 16.11 8.12 12.02
CA PHE A 31 14.87 8.45 12.70
C PHE A 31 13.64 8.05 11.88
N GLU A 32 13.65 8.31 10.58
CA GLU A 32 12.60 7.87 9.65
C GLU A 32 12.51 6.34 9.59
N ALA A 33 13.66 5.66 9.57
CA ALA A 33 13.72 4.20 9.63
C ALA A 33 13.08 3.66 10.92
N TRP A 34 13.36 4.29 12.06
CA TRP A 34 12.74 3.94 13.34
C TRP A 34 11.23 4.19 13.35
N LEU A 35 10.76 5.31 12.79
CA LEU A 35 9.33 5.62 12.70
C LEU A 35 8.57 4.58 11.87
N ILE A 36 9.15 4.10 10.77
CA ILE A 36 8.57 3.02 9.96
C ILE A 36 8.52 1.74 10.77
N LEU A 37 9.65 1.29 11.33
CA LEU A 37 9.73 0.06 12.10
C LEU A 37 8.70 0.05 13.26
N ARG A 38 8.61 1.15 14.00
CA ARG A 38 7.59 1.33 15.06
C ARG A 38 6.16 1.20 14.52
N SER A 39 5.89 1.75 13.35
CA SER A 39 4.53 1.73 12.75
C SER A 39 4.11 0.34 12.24
N LEU A 40 5.06 -0.54 11.93
CA LEU A 40 4.79 -1.87 11.40
C LEU A 40 4.05 -2.76 12.40
N GLY A 41 4.30 -2.61 13.69
CA GLY A 41 3.64 -3.40 14.74
C GLY A 41 2.12 -3.28 14.77
N THR A 42 1.55 -2.20 14.22
CA THR A 42 0.09 -1.99 14.12
C THR A 42 -0.43 -2.01 12.69
N LEU A 43 0.41 -2.39 11.70
CA LEU A 43 0.03 -2.34 10.30
C LEU A 43 -1.19 -3.21 10.00
N GLY A 44 -1.23 -4.45 10.49
CA GLY A 44 -2.36 -5.37 10.25
C GLY A 44 -3.69 -4.79 10.74
N LEU A 45 -3.73 -4.29 11.98
CA LEU A 45 -4.93 -3.69 12.58
C LEU A 45 -5.43 -2.49 11.77
N ARG A 46 -4.50 -1.63 11.32
CA ARG A 46 -4.84 -0.45 10.52
C ARG A 46 -5.31 -0.84 9.13
N PHE A 47 -4.63 -1.79 8.48
CA PHE A 47 -4.97 -2.21 7.12
C PHE A 47 -6.34 -2.88 7.07
N GLU A 48 -6.65 -3.79 7.99
CA GLU A 48 -7.97 -4.41 8.09
C GLU A 48 -9.08 -3.36 8.27
N ARG A 49 -8.88 -2.42 9.21
CA ARG A 49 -9.83 -1.33 9.43
C ARG A 49 -9.96 -0.41 8.22
N GLN A 50 -8.87 -0.12 7.51
CA GLN A 50 -8.88 0.67 6.28
C GLN A 50 -9.71 -0.03 5.19
N CYS A 51 -9.54 -1.33 5.00
CA CYS A 51 -10.34 -2.12 4.05
C CYS A 51 -11.82 -2.13 4.41
N GLN A 52 -12.17 -2.36 5.69
CA GLN A 52 -13.55 -2.31 6.17
C GLN A 52 -14.21 -0.94 5.93
N ASN A 53 -13.50 0.13 6.27
CA ASN A 53 -14.00 1.49 6.09
C ASN A 53 -14.13 1.83 4.60
N ALA A 54 -13.16 1.44 3.77
CA ALA A 54 -13.20 1.67 2.33
C ALA A 54 -14.40 0.96 1.67
N ALA A 55 -14.69 -0.28 2.07
CA ALA A 55 -15.87 -1.00 1.62
C ALA A 55 -17.17 -0.29 2.01
N ALA A 56 -17.28 0.16 3.27
CA ALA A 56 -18.46 0.90 3.74
C ALA A 56 -18.68 2.21 2.97
N VAL A 57 -17.61 2.98 2.74
CA VAL A 57 -17.65 4.22 1.95
C VAL A 57 -18.01 3.92 0.49
N ALA A 58 -17.44 2.88 -0.11
CA ALA A 58 -17.75 2.49 -1.49
C ALA A 58 -19.24 2.13 -1.65
N LEU A 59 -19.81 1.36 -0.71
CA LEU A 59 -21.23 1.00 -0.71
C LEU A 59 -22.14 2.23 -0.54
N MET A 60 -21.79 3.13 0.37
CA MET A 60 -22.53 4.38 0.60
C MET A 60 -22.50 5.29 -0.64
N LEU A 61 -21.33 5.46 -1.26
CA LEU A 61 -21.18 6.28 -2.46
C LEU A 61 -21.90 5.68 -3.66
N ARG A 62 -21.90 4.34 -3.78
CA ARG A 62 -22.60 3.63 -4.88
C ARG A 62 -24.10 3.88 -4.87
N SER A 63 -24.72 4.05 -3.70
CA SER A 63 -26.16 4.33 -3.59
C SER A 63 -26.51 5.83 -3.64
N HIS A 64 -25.52 6.71 -3.70
CA HIS A 64 -25.75 8.15 -3.60
C HIS A 64 -26.09 8.77 -4.97
N PRO A 65 -27.23 9.49 -5.12
CA PRO A 65 -27.73 9.94 -6.42
C PRO A 65 -26.83 10.96 -7.13
N ALA A 66 -26.00 11.69 -6.38
CA ALA A 66 -25.03 12.64 -6.96
C ALA A 66 -23.72 11.97 -7.44
N VAL A 67 -23.52 10.69 -7.17
CA VAL A 67 -22.27 9.98 -7.53
C VAL A 67 -22.47 9.27 -8.86
N LYS A 68 -21.65 9.63 -9.85
CA LYS A 68 -21.73 9.05 -11.20
C LYS A 68 -21.19 7.62 -11.28
N ALA A 69 -20.10 7.34 -10.56
CA ALA A 69 -19.44 6.05 -10.58
C ALA A 69 -18.55 5.88 -9.34
N VAL A 70 -18.35 4.63 -8.92
CA VAL A 70 -17.41 4.23 -7.87
C VAL A 70 -16.49 3.16 -8.44
N ARG A 71 -15.18 3.31 -8.25
CA ARG A 71 -14.18 2.27 -8.52
C ARG A 71 -13.66 1.76 -7.18
N TYR A 72 -13.92 0.50 -6.91
CA TYR A 72 -13.46 -0.17 -5.70
C TYR A 72 -13.33 -1.66 -6.00
N PRO A 73 -12.11 -2.24 -5.97
CA PRO A 73 -11.91 -3.65 -6.32
C PRO A 73 -12.69 -4.65 -5.46
N GLY A 74 -13.18 -4.25 -4.29
CA GLY A 74 -14.05 -5.11 -3.47
C GLY A 74 -15.52 -5.14 -3.89
N LEU A 75 -15.94 -4.35 -4.90
CA LEU A 75 -17.29 -4.42 -5.48
C LEU A 75 -17.32 -5.40 -6.65
N PRO A 76 -18.31 -6.31 -6.75
CA PRO A 76 -18.43 -7.25 -7.87
C PRO A 76 -18.53 -6.59 -9.25
N GLU A 77 -19.04 -5.36 -9.31
CA GLU A 77 -19.19 -4.62 -10.56
C GLU A 77 -17.90 -3.92 -11.03
N ASP A 78 -16.83 -3.91 -10.20
CA ASP A 78 -15.55 -3.31 -10.59
C ASP A 78 -14.79 -4.25 -11.54
N PRO A 79 -14.32 -3.77 -12.71
CA PRO A 79 -13.55 -4.58 -13.66
C PRO A 79 -12.29 -5.25 -13.08
N SER A 80 -11.76 -4.76 -11.95
CA SER A 80 -10.59 -5.34 -11.28
C SER A 80 -10.96 -6.34 -10.18
N HIS A 81 -12.25 -6.58 -9.92
CA HIS A 81 -12.72 -7.45 -8.83
C HIS A 81 -12.16 -8.87 -8.95
N GLU A 82 -12.34 -9.52 -10.09
CA GLU A 82 -11.87 -10.90 -10.34
C GLU A 82 -10.36 -11.08 -10.14
N ILE A 83 -9.56 -10.03 -10.38
CA ILE A 83 -8.10 -10.08 -10.23
C ILE A 83 -7.69 -9.81 -8.77
N ALA A 84 -8.50 -9.03 -8.04
CA ALA A 84 -8.20 -8.60 -6.68
C ALA A 84 -8.79 -9.50 -5.58
N ALA A 85 -9.83 -10.28 -5.91
CA ALA A 85 -10.55 -11.17 -5.01
C ALA A 85 -9.73 -12.36 -4.52
#